data_AF-A0A929JY36-F1
#
_entry.id   AF-A0A929JY36-F1
#
_cell.length_a   1.000
_cell.length_b   1.000
_cell.length_c   1.000
_cell.angle_alpha   90.00
_cell.angle_beta   90.00
_cell.angle_gamma   90.00
#
_symmetry.space_group_name_H-M   'P 1'
#
loop_
_entity.id
_entity.type
_entity.pdbx_description
1 polymer ?
#
loop_
_entity_poly.entity_id
_entity_poly.type
_entity_poly.pdbx_seq_one_letter_code
_entity_poly.pdbx_strand_id
1 'polypeptide(L)'
;MKYLLIVCLLFSATYCFAQTDLSKKDFDNLVALAQLHSKNNMARGEAFKKSADSLRTPVLDGVIETLITLGRGDTTVLQQRVLKRPSNDELKLWYVLRDVHYNNIDKNKVKSAEEVARETLKANINEKWLVDNYYRNLAGGLATMFNEADISKRNIDVNQLGLKDDTEKSIAFLDIADALLRGRLRVLSHLKNVERLNMYISHIPTFNGKPYYYFTPVIFNPAEWEGYTKEVPFDTQRIGGLLEILLIHLNTKMNAENADIAKDIYWNSMLSKPEYFKHSNQSKVLQDVYDKSGKGK
;
A
#
# COMPACT_ATOMS: atom_id res chain seq x y z
N MET A 1 -5.06 27.29 -42.64
CA MET A 1 -4.99 27.77 -41.23
C MET A 1 -6.29 27.57 -40.44
N LYS A 2 -7.50 27.83 -40.98
CA LYS A 2 -8.77 27.62 -40.24
C LYS A 2 -8.99 26.17 -39.76
N TYR A 3 -8.61 25.17 -40.55
CA TYR A 3 -8.78 23.76 -40.17
C TYR A 3 -7.77 23.28 -39.11
N LEU A 4 -6.61 23.93 -38.98
CA LEU A 4 -5.60 23.57 -37.98
C LEU A 4 -6.03 24.00 -36.56
N LEU A 5 -6.71 25.15 -36.45
CA LEU A 5 -7.27 25.66 -35.20
C LEU A 5 -8.41 24.79 -34.66
N ILE A 6 -9.23 24.21 -35.54
CA ILE A 6 -10.33 23.31 -35.15
C ILE A 6 -9.79 21.98 -34.59
N VAL A 7 -8.70 21.46 -35.15
CA VAL A 7 -8.04 20.24 -34.64
C VAL A 7 -7.37 20.50 -33.28
N CYS A 8 -6.75 21.66 -33.08
CA CYS A 8 -6.20 22.05 -31.77
C CYS A 8 -7.29 22.27 -30.71
N LEU A 9 -8.45 22.84 -31.08
CA LEU A 9 -9.58 23.04 -30.15
C LEU A 9 -10.26 21.72 -29.74
N LEU A 10 -10.33 20.74 -30.65
CA LEU A 10 -10.85 19.40 -30.35
C LEU A 10 -9.91 18.62 -29.42
N PHE A 11 -8.59 18.83 -29.50
CA PHE A 11 -7.62 18.21 -28.58
C PHE A 11 -7.59 18.85 -27.19
N SER A 12 -7.94 20.15 -27.07
CA SER A 12 -8.05 20.80 -25.76
C SER A 12 -9.33 20.44 -25.00
N ALA A 13 -10.36 19.89 -25.65
CA ALA A 13 -11.63 19.53 -25.02
C ALA A 13 -11.60 18.16 -24.30
N THR A 14 -10.56 17.34 -24.49
CA THR A 14 -10.43 16.04 -23.82
C THR A 14 -9.66 16.11 -22.49
N TYR A 15 -9.24 17.30 -22.06
CA TYR A 15 -8.71 17.54 -20.71
C TYR A 15 -9.77 18.19 -19.79
N CYS A 16 -11.04 17.84 -19.97
CA CYS A 16 -12.01 18.03 -18.89
C CYS A 16 -11.64 17.05 -17.78
N PHE A 17 -11.13 17.58 -16.66
CA PHE A 17 -11.12 16.88 -15.39
C PHE A 17 -12.51 16.28 -15.18
N ALA A 18 -12.61 14.95 -15.24
CA ALA A 18 -13.83 14.27 -14.84
C ALA A 18 -14.04 14.59 -13.36
N GLN A 19 -14.91 15.56 -13.07
CA GLN A 19 -15.57 15.60 -11.77
C GLN A 19 -16.39 14.33 -11.71
N THR A 20 -16.10 13.46 -10.73
CA THR A 20 -16.89 12.25 -10.48
C THR A 20 -18.28 12.70 -10.02
N ASP A 21 -19.18 12.93 -10.98
CA ASP A 21 -20.52 13.45 -10.71
C ASP A 21 -21.40 12.27 -10.31
N LEU A 22 -21.44 12.02 -9.00
CA LEU A 22 -22.23 10.93 -8.44
C LEU A 22 -23.71 11.28 -8.47
N SER A 23 -24.55 10.29 -8.81
CA SER A 23 -25.98 10.44 -8.57
C SER A 23 -26.24 10.69 -7.08
N LYS A 24 -27.37 11.33 -6.74
CA LYS A 24 -27.73 11.56 -5.32
C LYS A 24 -27.69 10.25 -4.52
N LYS A 25 -28.18 9.15 -5.10
CA LYS A 25 -28.17 7.83 -4.48
C LYS A 25 -26.76 7.31 -4.25
N ASP A 26 -25.87 7.40 -5.24
CA ASP A 26 -24.48 6.94 -5.10
C ASP A 26 -23.72 7.77 -4.08
N PHE A 27 -23.96 9.09 -4.06
CA PHE A 27 -23.38 9.98 -3.06
C PHE A 27 -23.86 9.65 -1.65
N ASP A 28 -25.17 9.54 -1.43
CA ASP A 28 -25.75 9.22 -0.12
C ASP A 28 -25.26 7.84 0.38
N ASN A 29 -25.17 6.85 -0.52
CA ASN A 29 -24.66 5.52 -0.21
C ASN A 29 -23.15 5.52 0.09
N LEU A 30 -22.35 6.33 -0.62
CA LEU A 30 -20.92 6.49 -0.34
C LEU A 30 -20.69 7.06 1.06
N VAL A 31 -21.44 8.10 1.43
CA VAL A 31 -21.37 8.70 2.78
C VAL A 31 -21.73 7.67 3.84
N ALA A 32 -22.81 6.92 3.64
CA ALA A 32 -23.22 5.85 4.57
C ALA A 32 -22.15 4.75 4.67
N LEU A 33 -21.54 4.35 3.54
CA LEU A 33 -20.47 3.36 3.51
C LEU A 33 -19.23 3.86 4.25
N ALA A 34 -18.87 5.13 4.07
CA ALA A 34 -17.75 5.76 4.75
C ALA A 34 -17.97 5.84 6.28
N GLN A 35 -19.19 6.16 6.72
CA GLN A 35 -19.54 6.11 8.14
C GLN A 35 -19.53 4.69 8.71
N LEU A 36 -20.02 3.71 7.95
CA LEU A 36 -19.98 2.29 8.32
C LEU A 36 -18.53 1.81 8.48
N HIS A 37 -17.69 2.09 7.48
CA HIS A 37 -16.25 1.81 7.51
C HIS A 37 -15.56 2.50 8.69
N SER A 38 -15.87 3.77 8.95
CA SER A 38 -15.26 4.51 10.06
C SER A 38 -15.51 3.88 11.44
N LYS A 39 -16.64 3.19 11.63
CA LYS A 39 -16.99 2.50 12.89
C LYS A 39 -16.37 1.11 12.99
N ASN A 40 -16.01 0.52 11.85
CA ASN A 40 -15.41 -0.81 11.74
C ASN A 40 -14.42 -0.82 10.57
N ASN A 41 -13.24 -0.23 10.79
CA ASN A 41 -12.22 -0.01 9.76
C ASN A 41 -11.54 -1.30 9.28
N MET A 42 -11.82 -2.43 9.94
CA MET A 42 -11.37 -3.75 9.51
C MET A 42 -12.43 -4.48 8.67
N ALA A 43 -13.60 -3.86 8.45
CA ALA A 43 -14.71 -4.42 7.68
C ALA A 43 -15.20 -5.81 8.15
N ARG A 44 -14.97 -6.17 9.42
CA ARG A 44 -15.22 -7.54 9.92
C ARG A 44 -16.67 -7.78 10.32
N GLY A 45 -17.11 -9.03 10.16
CA GLY A 45 -18.36 -9.56 10.70
C GLY A 45 -19.57 -9.43 9.77
N GLU A 46 -20.54 -10.33 9.94
CA GLU A 46 -21.69 -10.46 9.03
C GLU A 46 -22.59 -9.20 9.04
N ALA A 47 -22.67 -8.50 10.17
CA ALA A 47 -23.41 -7.25 10.28
C ALA A 47 -22.82 -6.14 9.39
N PHE A 48 -21.48 -6.05 9.31
CA PHE A 48 -20.81 -5.11 8.41
C PHE A 48 -21.11 -5.48 6.97
N LYS A 49 -20.89 -6.75 6.60
CA LYS A 49 -21.13 -7.26 5.25
C LYS A 49 -22.55 -6.97 4.77
N LYS A 50 -23.58 -7.31 5.57
CA LYS A 50 -24.98 -7.05 5.23
C LYS A 50 -25.27 -5.55 5.06
N SER A 51 -24.71 -4.70 5.91
CA SER A 51 -24.90 -3.26 5.83
C SER A 51 -24.21 -2.67 4.61
N ALA A 52 -22.99 -3.10 4.30
CA ALA A 52 -22.26 -2.68 3.11
C ALA A 52 -22.98 -3.15 1.83
N ASP A 53 -23.45 -4.40 1.78
CA ASP A 53 -24.22 -4.96 0.66
C ASP A 53 -25.51 -4.17 0.38
N SER A 54 -26.20 -3.68 1.41
CA SER A 54 -27.41 -2.85 1.21
C SER A 54 -27.15 -1.50 0.56
N LEU A 55 -25.90 -1.01 0.59
CA LEU A 55 -25.48 0.25 -0.01
C LEU A 55 -24.97 0.09 -1.44
N ARG A 56 -24.96 -1.14 -1.96
CA ARG A 56 -24.35 -1.48 -3.25
C ARG A 56 -25.05 -0.80 -4.42
N THR A 57 -24.23 -0.22 -5.27
CA THR A 57 -24.58 0.31 -6.60
C THR A 57 -23.47 -0.07 -7.57
N PRO A 58 -23.68 0.02 -8.90
CA PRO A 58 -22.61 -0.24 -9.86
C PRO A 58 -21.34 0.60 -9.62
N VAL A 59 -21.48 1.81 -9.06
CA VAL A 59 -20.36 2.71 -8.72
C VAL A 59 -19.60 2.23 -7.48
N LEU A 60 -20.31 1.70 -6.47
CA LEU A 60 -19.73 1.28 -5.19
C LEU A 60 -19.34 -0.20 -5.13
N ASP A 61 -19.67 -0.97 -6.17
CA ASP A 61 -19.53 -2.42 -6.21
C ASP A 61 -18.10 -2.89 -5.89
N GLY A 62 -17.09 -2.31 -6.58
CA GLY A 62 -15.68 -2.64 -6.39
C GLY A 62 -15.17 -2.34 -4.98
N VAL A 63 -15.55 -1.19 -4.41
CA VAL A 63 -15.21 -0.80 -3.04
C VAL A 63 -15.81 -1.77 -2.04
N ILE A 64 -17.11 -2.09 -2.18
CA ILE A 64 -17.83 -2.96 -1.25
C ILE A 64 -17.31 -4.41 -1.33
N GLU A 65 -17.11 -4.96 -2.54
CA GLU A 65 -16.52 -6.29 -2.72
C GLU A 65 -15.15 -6.40 -2.05
N THR A 66 -14.32 -5.37 -2.23
CA THR A 66 -12.99 -5.32 -1.63
C THR A 66 -13.07 -5.25 -0.11
N LEU A 67 -13.91 -4.37 0.46
CA LEU A 67 -14.12 -4.28 1.92
C LEU A 67 -14.62 -5.60 2.51
N ILE A 68 -15.60 -6.24 1.88
CA ILE A 68 -16.12 -7.54 2.33
C ILE A 68 -15.02 -8.60 2.26
N THR A 69 -14.20 -8.58 1.21
CA THR A 69 -13.07 -9.51 1.07
C THR A 69 -12.02 -9.30 2.15
N LEU A 70 -11.67 -8.04 2.46
CA LEU A 70 -10.78 -7.69 3.58
C LEU A 70 -11.34 -8.18 4.92
N GLY A 71 -12.64 -8.01 5.13
CA GLY A 71 -13.36 -8.40 6.34
C GLY A 71 -13.35 -9.89 6.66
N ARG A 72 -13.12 -10.75 5.65
CA ARG A 72 -12.98 -12.21 5.84
C ARG A 72 -11.69 -12.57 6.56
N GLY A 73 -10.63 -11.78 6.36
CA GLY A 73 -9.32 -12.00 6.97
C GLY A 73 -8.67 -13.32 6.57
N ASP A 74 -8.97 -13.82 5.36
CA ASP A 74 -8.40 -15.04 4.77
C ASP A 74 -7.53 -14.72 3.54
N THR A 75 -6.97 -15.75 2.89
CA THR A 75 -6.08 -15.57 1.73
C THR A 75 -6.75 -15.00 0.47
N THR A 76 -8.08 -14.81 0.46
CA THR A 76 -8.77 -14.20 -0.70
C THR A 76 -8.39 -12.74 -0.91
N VAL A 77 -7.86 -12.05 0.10
CA VAL A 77 -7.25 -10.71 -0.03
C VAL A 77 -6.07 -10.67 -0.99
N LEU A 78 -5.39 -11.80 -1.21
CA LEU A 78 -4.24 -11.92 -2.12
C LEU A 78 -4.65 -12.18 -3.57
N GLN A 79 -5.95 -12.24 -3.87
CA GLN A 79 -6.43 -12.45 -5.23
C GLN A 79 -6.18 -11.21 -6.09
N GLN A 80 -5.84 -11.42 -7.36
CA GLN A 80 -5.56 -10.32 -8.29
C GLN A 80 -6.69 -9.30 -8.36
N ARG A 81 -7.96 -9.69 -8.25
CA ARG A 81 -9.10 -8.75 -8.24
C ARG A 81 -9.07 -7.73 -7.08
N VAL A 82 -8.47 -8.08 -5.93
CA VAL A 82 -8.32 -7.20 -4.76
C VAL A 82 -7.01 -6.41 -4.83
N LEU A 83 -5.97 -6.98 -5.43
CA LEU A 83 -4.68 -6.30 -5.53
C LEU A 83 -4.57 -5.41 -6.78
N LYS A 84 -5.46 -5.57 -7.77
CA LYS A 84 -5.44 -4.79 -9.01
C LYS A 84 -5.72 -3.33 -8.70
N ARG A 85 -5.00 -2.43 -9.37
CA ARG A 85 -5.24 -1.00 -9.35
C ARG A 85 -6.69 -0.69 -9.75
N PRO A 86 -7.48 -0.03 -8.89
CA PRO A 86 -8.81 0.46 -9.24
C PRO A 86 -8.76 1.57 -10.31
N SER A 87 -9.93 1.93 -10.82
CA SER A 87 -10.09 3.13 -11.65
C SER A 87 -9.79 4.39 -10.84
N ASN A 88 -9.50 5.50 -11.52
CA ASN A 88 -9.24 6.77 -10.84
C ASN A 88 -10.44 7.26 -10.03
N ASP A 89 -11.67 7.03 -10.53
CA ASP A 89 -12.89 7.33 -9.79
C ASP A 89 -12.99 6.47 -8.53
N GLU A 90 -12.78 5.16 -8.63
CA GLU A 90 -12.86 4.26 -7.47
C GLU A 90 -11.79 4.58 -6.42
N LEU A 91 -10.56 4.89 -6.85
CA LEU A 91 -9.50 5.36 -5.97
C LEU A 91 -9.92 6.62 -5.18
N LYS A 92 -10.71 7.52 -5.80
CA LYS A 92 -11.26 8.70 -5.12
C LYS A 92 -12.36 8.34 -4.11
N LEU A 93 -13.18 7.33 -4.40
CA LEU A 93 -14.17 6.80 -3.44
C LEU A 93 -13.48 6.23 -2.20
N TRP A 94 -12.39 5.47 -2.36
CA TRP A 94 -11.55 5.02 -1.24
C TRP A 94 -10.99 6.17 -0.41
N TYR A 95 -10.66 7.29 -1.05
CA TYR A 95 -10.17 8.48 -0.36
C TYR A 95 -11.29 9.18 0.44
N VAL A 96 -12.53 9.14 -0.02
CA VAL A 96 -13.69 9.61 0.77
C VAL A 96 -13.86 8.79 2.05
N LEU A 97 -13.74 7.46 1.97
CA LEU A 97 -13.80 6.58 3.14
C LEU A 97 -12.74 6.98 4.18
N ARG A 98 -11.54 7.29 3.70
CA ARG A 98 -10.41 7.75 4.50
C ARG A 98 -10.73 9.08 5.20
N ASP A 99 -11.07 10.13 4.44
CA ASP A 99 -11.24 11.47 4.99
C ASP A 99 -12.44 11.55 5.94
N VAL A 100 -13.53 10.83 5.66
CA VAL A 100 -14.66 10.72 6.58
C VAL A 100 -14.25 10.00 7.87
N HIS A 101 -13.49 8.90 7.79
CA HIS A 101 -12.99 8.20 8.97
C HIS A 101 -12.15 9.13 9.84
N TYR A 102 -11.26 9.89 9.23
CA TYR A 102 -10.36 10.81 9.91
C TYR A 102 -11.08 11.99 10.54
N ASN A 103 -12.03 12.59 9.84
CA ASN A 103 -12.91 13.61 10.42
C ASN A 103 -13.73 13.06 11.61
N ASN A 104 -14.06 11.77 11.64
CA ASN A 104 -14.81 11.17 12.75
C ASN A 104 -13.97 10.86 13.98
N ILE A 105 -12.67 10.56 13.82
CA ILE A 105 -11.77 10.27 14.95
C ILE A 105 -11.04 11.52 15.47
N ASP A 106 -11.07 12.62 14.71
CA ASP A 106 -10.58 13.91 15.17
C ASP A 106 -11.45 14.44 16.32
N LYS A 107 -10.82 14.74 17.46
CA LYS A 107 -11.49 15.28 18.64
C LYS A 107 -12.05 16.68 18.41
N ASN A 108 -11.55 17.40 17.40
CA ASN A 108 -11.98 18.75 17.05
C ASN A 108 -12.93 18.76 15.84
N LYS A 109 -13.65 17.65 15.58
CA LYS A 109 -14.55 17.50 14.43
C LYS A 109 -15.41 18.75 14.19
N VAL A 110 -15.25 19.35 13.01
CA VAL A 110 -15.99 20.56 12.61
C VAL A 110 -17.05 20.28 11.53
N LYS A 111 -16.87 19.23 10.71
CA LYS A 111 -17.68 18.99 9.50
C LYS A 111 -18.52 17.72 9.59
N SER A 112 -19.67 17.73 8.93
CA SER A 112 -20.48 16.54 8.66
C SER A 112 -19.77 15.58 7.70
N ALA A 113 -20.19 14.32 7.65
CA ALA A 113 -19.59 13.35 6.73
C ALA A 113 -19.89 13.71 5.25
N GLU A 114 -21.06 14.28 5.01
CA GLU A 114 -21.54 14.78 3.73
C GLU A 114 -20.65 15.93 3.22
N GLU A 115 -20.33 16.90 4.09
CA GLU A 115 -19.44 18.02 3.73
C GLU A 115 -18.04 17.51 3.36
N VAL A 116 -17.46 16.63 4.20
CA VAL A 116 -16.14 16.04 3.94
C VAL A 116 -16.14 15.26 2.63
N ALA A 117 -17.15 14.44 2.38
CA ALA A 117 -17.26 13.68 1.13
C ALA A 117 -17.34 14.60 -0.10
N ARG A 118 -18.14 15.69 -0.04
CA ARG A 118 -18.23 16.65 -1.15
C ARG A 118 -16.92 17.36 -1.41
N GLU A 119 -16.24 17.82 -0.36
CA GLU A 119 -14.94 18.49 -0.49
C GLU A 119 -13.90 17.54 -1.09
N THR A 120 -13.84 16.31 -0.60
CA THR A 120 -12.92 15.28 -1.08
C THR A 120 -13.15 14.95 -2.56
N LEU A 121 -14.40 14.77 -2.98
CA LEU A 121 -14.75 14.50 -4.39
C LEU A 121 -14.42 15.67 -5.32
N LYS A 122 -14.42 16.91 -4.83
CA LYS A 122 -14.05 18.11 -5.61
C LYS A 122 -12.56 18.39 -5.63
N ALA A 123 -11.81 17.92 -4.64
CA ALA A 123 -10.39 18.17 -4.51
C ALA A 123 -9.59 17.58 -5.68
N ASN A 124 -8.54 18.30 -6.11
CA ASN A 124 -7.53 17.79 -7.03
C ASN A 124 -6.45 17.07 -6.21
N ILE A 125 -6.62 15.77 -6.02
CA ILE A 125 -5.75 14.95 -5.17
C ILE A 125 -4.67 14.33 -6.05
N ASN A 126 -3.41 14.36 -5.59
CA ASN A 126 -2.31 13.70 -6.28
C ASN A 126 -2.62 12.19 -6.44
N GLU A 127 -2.55 11.69 -7.66
CA GLU A 127 -2.86 10.30 -7.99
C GLU A 127 -2.03 9.29 -7.19
N LYS A 128 -0.77 9.62 -6.88
CA LYS A 128 0.09 8.78 -6.03
C LYS A 128 -0.51 8.59 -4.64
N TRP A 129 -1.17 9.61 -4.09
CA TRP A 129 -1.81 9.53 -2.76
C TRP A 129 -3.10 8.71 -2.81
N LEU A 130 -3.82 8.77 -3.93
CA LEU A 130 -4.99 7.94 -4.14
C LEU A 130 -4.61 6.45 -4.18
N VAL A 131 -3.53 6.12 -4.89
CA VAL A 131 -2.97 4.75 -4.98
C VAL A 131 -2.44 4.28 -3.63
N ASP A 132 -1.62 5.09 -2.95
CA ASP A 132 -1.10 4.79 -1.60
C ASP A 132 -2.23 4.59 -0.60
N ASN A 133 -3.29 5.41 -0.65
CA ASN A 133 -4.46 5.22 0.19
C ASN A 133 -5.13 3.86 -0.05
N TYR A 134 -5.32 3.47 -1.30
CA TYR A 134 -5.95 2.19 -1.61
C TYR A 134 -5.16 1.01 -1.02
N TYR A 135 -3.87 0.89 -1.34
CA TYR A 135 -3.06 -0.23 -0.87
C TYR A 135 -2.86 -0.21 0.66
N ARG A 136 -2.82 0.98 1.29
CA ARG A 136 -2.83 1.10 2.75
C ARG A 136 -4.11 0.55 3.37
N ASN A 137 -5.28 0.77 2.76
CA ASN A 137 -6.54 0.20 3.27
C ASN A 137 -6.59 -1.33 3.16
N LEU A 138 -5.83 -1.93 2.23
CA LEU A 138 -5.69 -3.38 2.16
C LEU A 138 -4.85 -3.96 3.32
N ALA A 139 -4.00 -3.14 3.95
CA ALA A 139 -3.02 -3.59 4.93
C ALA A 139 -3.64 -4.32 6.13
N GLY A 140 -4.82 -3.88 6.59
CA GLY A 140 -5.52 -4.53 7.69
C GLY A 140 -5.88 -5.99 7.40
N GLY A 141 -6.35 -6.28 6.18
CA GLY A 141 -6.65 -7.64 5.72
C GLY A 141 -5.38 -8.46 5.46
N LEU A 142 -4.36 -7.86 4.84
CA LEU A 142 -3.08 -8.53 4.58
C LEU A 142 -2.37 -8.93 5.89
N ALA A 143 -2.41 -8.05 6.90
CA ALA A 143 -1.82 -8.30 8.21
C ALA A 143 -2.51 -9.48 8.94
N THR A 144 -3.74 -9.87 8.61
CA THR A 144 -4.35 -11.02 9.31
C THR A 144 -3.67 -12.34 8.96
N MET A 145 -2.82 -12.37 7.93
CA MET A 145 -2.05 -13.54 7.52
C MET A 145 -0.86 -13.85 8.46
N PHE A 146 -0.64 -13.03 9.50
CA PHE A 146 0.57 -13.00 10.34
C PHE A 146 0.94 -14.27 11.14
N ASN A 147 0.11 -15.33 11.19
CA ASN A 147 0.38 -16.49 12.05
C ASN A 147 0.25 -17.88 11.39
N GLU A 148 -0.65 -18.10 10.43
CA GLU A 148 -1.03 -19.47 10.03
C GLU A 148 -1.14 -19.68 8.52
N ALA A 149 -1.05 -18.60 7.73
CA ALA A 149 -1.19 -18.70 6.29
C ALA A 149 0.16 -18.97 5.63
N ASP A 150 0.38 -20.19 5.16
CA ASP A 150 1.42 -20.46 4.17
C ASP A 150 0.98 -19.91 2.81
N ILE A 151 1.57 -18.77 2.45
CA ILE A 151 1.33 -18.09 1.17
C ILE A 151 2.56 -18.14 0.27
N SER A 152 3.54 -19.01 0.57
CA SER A 152 4.78 -19.19 -0.22
C SER A 152 4.53 -19.60 -1.66
N LYS A 153 3.45 -20.34 -1.91
CA LYS A 153 3.02 -20.77 -3.26
C LYS A 153 2.36 -19.66 -4.07
N ARG A 154 2.13 -18.48 -3.48
CA ARG A 154 1.54 -17.33 -4.17
C ARG A 154 2.63 -16.47 -4.80
N ASN A 155 2.29 -15.89 -5.95
CA ASN A 155 3.06 -14.85 -6.59
C ASN A 155 2.18 -13.60 -6.71
N ILE A 156 2.66 -12.49 -6.16
CA ILE A 156 2.09 -11.17 -6.36
C ILE A 156 2.83 -10.54 -7.54
N ASP A 157 2.27 -10.69 -8.74
CA ASP A 157 2.82 -10.07 -9.95
C ASP A 157 2.40 -8.60 -10.02
N VAL A 158 3.24 -7.73 -9.43
CA VAL A 158 3.07 -6.28 -9.39
C VAL A 158 2.97 -5.71 -10.81
N ASN A 159 3.61 -6.34 -11.81
CA ASN A 159 3.53 -5.90 -13.20
C ASN A 159 2.15 -6.17 -13.82
N GLN A 160 1.37 -7.09 -13.26
CA GLN A 160 0.02 -7.44 -13.72
C GLN A 160 -1.11 -6.79 -12.90
N LEU A 161 -0.78 -5.88 -11.97
CA LEU A 161 -1.79 -5.16 -11.18
C LEU A 161 -2.38 -3.96 -11.92
N GLY A 162 -1.94 -3.65 -13.15
CA GLY A 162 -2.45 -2.52 -13.93
C GLY A 162 -1.97 -1.16 -13.42
N LEU A 163 -0.84 -1.13 -12.71
CA LEU A 163 -0.17 0.08 -12.22
C LEU A 163 0.48 0.85 -13.38
N LYS A 164 0.31 2.17 -13.39
CA LYS A 164 0.63 3.02 -14.55
C LYS A 164 2.13 3.15 -14.82
N ASP A 165 2.91 3.24 -13.75
CA ASP A 165 4.35 3.50 -13.81
C ASP A 165 5.09 2.82 -12.66
N ASP A 166 6.41 2.96 -12.63
CA ASP A 166 7.25 2.36 -11.59
C ASP A 166 7.07 3.02 -10.21
N THR A 167 6.50 4.22 -10.15
CA THR A 167 6.13 4.89 -8.90
C THR A 167 4.94 4.16 -8.27
N GLU A 168 3.86 3.96 -9.02
CA GLU A 168 2.69 3.21 -8.56
C GLU A 168 3.03 1.75 -8.21
N LYS A 169 3.90 1.10 -9.01
CA LYS A 169 4.43 -0.24 -8.67
C LYS A 169 5.18 -0.25 -7.34
N SER A 170 6.00 0.77 -7.10
CA SER A 170 6.74 0.89 -5.84
C SER A 170 5.80 1.13 -4.66
N ILE A 171 4.77 1.97 -4.81
CA ILE A 171 3.75 2.20 -3.76
C ILE A 171 3.04 0.89 -3.41
N ALA A 172 2.49 0.20 -4.42
CA ALA A 172 1.77 -1.06 -4.22
C ALA A 172 2.66 -2.11 -3.55
N PHE A 173 3.88 -2.31 -4.05
CA PHE A 173 4.83 -3.25 -3.47
C PHE A 173 5.15 -2.89 -2.02
N LEU A 174 5.50 -1.62 -1.74
CA LEU A 174 5.90 -1.18 -0.41
C LEU A 174 4.76 -1.37 0.61
N ASP A 175 3.51 -1.02 0.27
CA ASP A 175 2.36 -1.21 1.17
C ASP A 175 2.05 -2.69 1.42
N ILE A 176 2.07 -3.52 0.37
CA ILE A 176 1.80 -4.96 0.51
C ILE A 176 2.91 -5.63 1.32
N ALA A 177 4.18 -5.36 0.99
CA ALA A 177 5.33 -5.89 1.71
C ALA A 177 5.33 -5.43 3.18
N ASP A 178 4.98 -4.17 3.45
CA ASP A 178 4.86 -3.63 4.79
C ASP A 178 3.85 -4.43 5.64
N ALA A 179 2.65 -4.59 5.10
CA ALA A 179 1.55 -5.27 5.76
C ALA A 179 1.85 -6.76 6.01
N LEU A 180 2.57 -7.41 5.10
CA LEU A 180 2.93 -8.83 5.22
C LEU A 180 4.19 -9.06 6.05
N LEU A 181 5.12 -8.11 6.18
CA LEU A 181 6.44 -8.39 6.76
C LEU A 181 6.72 -7.59 8.03
N ARG A 182 6.53 -6.26 8.00
CA ARG A 182 7.18 -5.36 8.98
C ARG A 182 6.84 -5.71 10.42
N GLY A 183 5.54 -5.79 10.74
CA GLY A 183 5.06 -5.98 12.10
C GLY A 183 5.62 -7.25 12.74
N ARG A 184 5.51 -8.37 12.04
CA ARG A 184 5.93 -9.68 12.58
C ARG A 184 7.42 -9.87 12.60
N LEU A 185 8.15 -9.45 11.57
CA LEU A 185 9.61 -9.53 11.58
C LEU A 185 10.19 -8.71 12.74
N ARG A 186 9.67 -7.49 12.99
CA ARG A 186 10.08 -6.68 14.15
C ARG A 186 9.83 -7.40 15.48
N VAL A 187 8.62 -7.92 15.69
CA VAL A 187 8.27 -8.63 16.93
C VAL A 187 9.16 -9.85 17.14
N LEU A 188 9.28 -10.73 16.14
CA LEU A 188 10.07 -11.96 16.26
C LEU A 188 11.58 -11.67 16.40
N SER A 189 12.09 -10.65 15.71
CA SER A 189 13.47 -10.19 15.86
C SER A 189 13.74 -9.65 17.27
N HIS A 190 12.82 -8.87 17.83
CA HIS A 190 12.94 -8.34 19.20
C HIS A 190 12.94 -9.47 20.24
N LEU A 191 12.08 -10.47 20.05
CA LEU A 191 12.02 -11.68 20.88
C LEU A 191 13.19 -12.65 20.65
N LYS A 192 14.10 -12.34 19.71
CA LYS A 192 15.22 -13.21 19.30
C LYS A 192 14.79 -14.63 18.90
N ASN A 193 13.57 -14.77 18.36
CA ASN A 193 13.01 -16.06 17.99
C ASN A 193 13.37 -16.41 16.53
N VAL A 194 14.63 -16.81 16.31
CA VAL A 194 15.21 -17.07 14.98
C VAL A 194 14.46 -18.18 14.23
N GLU A 195 14.02 -19.23 14.93
CA GLU A 195 13.28 -20.35 14.32
C GLU A 195 11.94 -19.87 13.75
N ARG A 196 11.12 -19.19 14.55
CA ARG A 196 9.84 -18.64 14.08
C ARG A 196 10.04 -17.56 13.02
N LEU A 197 11.13 -16.80 13.09
CA LEU A 197 11.47 -15.79 12.10
C LEU A 197 11.77 -16.43 10.74
N ASN A 198 12.59 -17.49 10.72
CA ASN A 198 12.90 -18.27 9.52
C ASN A 198 11.66 -18.95 8.94
N MET A 199 10.85 -19.56 9.80
CA MET A 199 9.56 -20.14 9.41
C MET A 199 8.68 -19.06 8.78
N TYR A 200 8.48 -17.93 9.44
CA TYR A 200 7.63 -16.86 8.93
C TYR A 200 8.08 -16.39 7.54
N ILE A 201 9.38 -16.14 7.36
CA ILE A 201 9.94 -15.71 6.07
C ILE A 201 9.72 -16.73 4.97
N SER A 202 9.78 -18.03 5.27
CA SER A 202 9.55 -19.09 4.27
C SER A 202 8.10 -19.19 3.80
N HIS A 203 7.14 -18.56 4.52
CA HIS A 203 5.72 -18.58 4.21
C HIS A 203 5.26 -17.35 3.40
N ILE A 204 6.16 -16.41 3.09
CA ILE A 204 5.86 -15.16 2.39
C ILE A 204 5.77 -15.38 0.88
N PRO A 205 4.87 -14.68 0.16
CA PRO A 205 4.73 -14.85 -1.27
C PRO A 205 5.96 -14.33 -2.01
N THR A 206 6.08 -14.76 -3.26
CA THR A 206 6.99 -14.12 -4.21
C THR A 206 6.35 -12.86 -4.81
N PHE A 207 7.18 -11.96 -5.29
CA PHE A 207 6.80 -10.78 -6.06
C PHE A 207 7.46 -10.86 -7.43
N ASN A 208 6.66 -10.79 -8.50
CA ASN A 208 7.12 -10.97 -9.88
C ASN A 208 7.97 -12.26 -10.06
N GLY A 209 7.61 -13.34 -9.37
CA GLY A 209 8.30 -14.64 -9.41
C GLY A 209 9.63 -14.70 -8.65
N LYS A 210 9.97 -13.65 -7.88
CA LYS A 210 11.20 -13.60 -7.07
C LYS A 210 10.88 -13.33 -5.59
N PRO A 211 11.78 -13.70 -4.67
CA PRO A 211 11.64 -13.28 -3.27
C PRO A 211 11.52 -11.75 -3.15
N TYR A 212 10.78 -11.27 -2.15
CA TYR A 212 10.49 -9.84 -1.97
C TYR A 212 11.73 -8.93 -1.97
N TYR A 213 12.89 -9.44 -1.52
CA TYR A 213 14.11 -8.67 -1.45
C TYR A 213 14.75 -8.35 -2.81
N TYR A 214 14.30 -8.97 -3.90
CA TYR A 214 14.71 -8.62 -5.27
C TYR A 214 14.06 -7.33 -5.79
N PHE A 215 12.95 -6.88 -5.18
CA PHE A 215 12.27 -5.69 -5.63
C PHE A 215 13.04 -4.43 -5.20
N THR A 216 13.40 -3.59 -6.16
CA THR A 216 14.02 -2.28 -5.89
C THR A 216 12.97 -1.19 -6.12
N PRO A 217 12.43 -0.54 -5.07
CA PRO A 217 11.50 0.57 -5.25
C PRO A 217 12.20 1.80 -5.82
N VAL A 218 11.49 2.63 -6.57
CA VAL A 218 11.99 3.95 -6.96
C VAL A 218 12.12 4.85 -5.72
N ILE A 219 13.13 5.71 -5.71
CA ILE A 219 13.23 6.80 -4.73
C ILE A 219 12.24 7.88 -5.16
N PHE A 220 11.39 8.34 -4.25
CA PHE A 220 10.38 9.32 -4.61
C PHE A 220 11.02 10.72 -4.56
N ASN A 221 10.64 11.60 -5.48
CA ASN A 221 11.14 12.97 -5.48
C ASN A 221 10.64 13.68 -4.21
N PRO A 222 11.50 14.32 -3.38
CA PRO A 222 11.12 14.94 -2.11
C PRO A 222 10.12 16.11 -2.20
N ALA A 223 9.63 16.49 -3.38
CA ALA A 223 8.42 17.29 -3.52
C ALA A 223 7.27 16.38 -4.03
N GLU A 224 6.15 16.36 -3.31
CA GLU A 224 4.85 15.67 -3.57
C GLU A 224 4.39 14.58 -2.58
N TRP A 225 4.72 14.65 -1.29
CA TRP A 225 3.95 13.89 -0.28
C TRP A 225 3.68 14.68 0.99
N GLU A 226 2.43 15.11 1.18
CA GLU A 226 1.93 15.59 2.46
C GLU A 226 1.42 14.37 3.23
N GLY A 227 2.23 13.93 4.20
CA GLY A 227 1.93 12.80 5.06
C GLY A 227 0.80 13.07 6.06
N TYR A 228 0.34 11.98 6.70
CA TYR A 228 -0.97 11.93 7.35
C TYR A 228 -1.05 12.51 8.79
N THR A 229 0.02 12.43 9.60
CA THR A 229 -0.05 12.85 11.03
C THR A 229 1.21 13.53 11.57
N LYS A 230 2.33 13.49 10.84
CA LYS A 230 3.58 14.21 11.08
C LYS A 230 4.31 14.36 9.75
N GLU A 231 5.04 15.44 9.57
CA GLU A 231 5.97 15.62 8.46
C GLU A 231 7.13 14.61 8.58
N VAL A 232 6.90 13.39 8.11
CA VAL A 232 7.98 12.43 7.85
C VAL A 232 8.04 12.27 6.34
N PRO A 233 9.22 12.40 5.71
CA PRO A 233 9.34 12.16 4.28
C PRO A 233 8.82 10.76 3.93
N PHE A 234 8.03 10.66 2.86
CA PHE A 234 7.40 9.41 2.42
C PHE A 234 8.40 8.25 2.37
N ASP A 235 9.55 8.52 1.77
CA ASP A 235 10.64 7.56 1.61
C ASP A 235 11.15 7.06 2.96
N THR A 236 11.28 7.96 3.94
CA THR A 236 11.72 7.60 5.28
C THR A 236 10.76 6.60 5.92
N GLN A 237 9.46 6.77 5.72
CA GLN A 237 8.47 5.83 6.25
C GLN A 237 8.44 4.50 5.48
N ARG A 238 8.47 4.57 4.15
CA ARG A 238 8.26 3.41 3.26
C ARG A 238 9.56 2.67 2.95
N ILE A 239 10.50 3.33 2.27
CA ILE A 239 11.82 2.77 1.93
C ILE A 239 12.58 2.41 3.20
N GLY A 240 12.60 3.30 4.20
CA GLY A 240 13.26 3.03 5.48
C GLY A 240 12.74 1.76 6.18
N GLY A 241 11.46 1.48 6.00
CA GLY A 241 10.84 0.26 6.49
C GLY A 241 11.23 -1.01 5.80
N LEU A 242 11.31 -0.97 4.47
CA LEU A 242 11.81 -2.10 3.71
C LEU A 242 13.30 -2.33 4.01
N LEU A 243 14.11 -1.28 4.19
CA LEU A 243 15.51 -1.41 4.63
C LEU A 243 15.61 -2.14 5.98
N GLU A 244 14.73 -1.83 6.92
CA GLU A 244 14.67 -2.53 8.21
C GLU A 244 14.27 -4.00 8.07
N ILE A 245 13.24 -4.30 7.27
CA ILE A 245 12.83 -5.68 6.96
C ILE A 245 14.01 -6.48 6.39
N LEU A 246 14.72 -5.90 5.42
CA LEU A 246 15.85 -6.52 4.76
C LEU A 246 17.02 -6.75 5.73
N LEU A 247 17.31 -5.79 6.61
CA LEU A 247 18.34 -5.94 7.64
C LEU A 247 17.99 -7.07 8.64
N ILE A 248 16.73 -7.15 9.08
CA ILE A 248 16.27 -8.25 9.95
C ILE A 248 16.48 -9.59 9.23
N HIS A 249 16.06 -9.70 7.96
CA HIS A 249 16.23 -10.94 7.20
C HIS A 249 17.71 -11.30 7.00
N LEU A 250 18.55 -10.33 6.60
CA LEU A 250 19.99 -10.53 6.43
C LEU A 250 20.63 -11.03 7.72
N ASN A 251 20.40 -10.35 8.85
CA ASN A 251 20.95 -10.72 10.16
C ASN A 251 20.50 -12.13 10.59
N THR A 252 19.25 -12.49 10.28
CA THR A 252 18.73 -13.83 10.57
C THR A 252 19.49 -14.91 9.82
N LYS A 253 19.84 -14.67 8.56
CA LYS A 253 20.57 -15.65 7.72
C LYS A 253 22.06 -15.69 8.02
N MET A 254 22.66 -14.55 8.37
CA MET A 254 24.05 -14.50 8.85
C MET A 254 24.25 -15.33 10.13
N ASN A 255 23.28 -15.32 11.04
CA ASN A 255 23.35 -16.05 12.31
C ASN A 255 23.01 -17.55 12.22
N ALA A 256 22.54 -18.02 11.07
CA ALA A 256 22.00 -19.38 10.90
C ALA A 256 22.85 -20.27 9.97
N GLU A 257 24.16 -20.04 9.90
CA GLU A 257 25.15 -20.76 9.06
C GLU A 257 24.84 -20.78 7.54
N ASN A 258 23.90 -19.95 7.07
CA ASN A 258 23.48 -19.88 5.66
C ASN A 258 24.11 -18.68 4.93
N ALA A 259 25.44 -18.68 4.82
CA ALA A 259 26.20 -17.57 4.25
C ALA A 259 25.79 -17.22 2.80
N ASP A 260 25.38 -18.20 1.99
CA ASP A 260 25.01 -17.95 0.59
C ASP A 260 23.65 -17.26 0.46
N ILE A 261 22.67 -17.58 1.32
CA ILE A 261 21.38 -16.87 1.35
C ILE A 261 21.59 -15.43 1.83
N ALA A 262 22.46 -15.22 2.83
CA ALA A 262 22.80 -13.87 3.29
C ALA A 262 23.42 -13.03 2.16
N LYS A 263 24.34 -13.60 1.37
CA LYS A 263 24.90 -12.95 0.18
C LYS A 263 23.82 -12.65 -0.86
N ASP A 264 22.92 -13.58 -1.13
CA ASP A 264 21.85 -13.40 -2.11
C ASP A 264 20.91 -12.24 -1.71
N ILE A 265 20.54 -12.16 -0.44
CA ILE A 265 19.74 -11.04 0.10
C ILE A 265 20.48 -9.73 -0.08
N TYR A 266 21.76 -9.67 0.30
CA TYR A 266 22.52 -8.42 0.23
C TYR A 266 22.66 -7.92 -1.21
N TRP A 267 23.12 -8.78 -2.13
CA TRP A 267 23.44 -8.38 -3.50
C TRP A 267 22.21 -8.13 -4.38
N ASN A 268 21.10 -8.81 -4.13
CA ASN A 268 19.89 -8.64 -4.93
C ASN A 268 18.91 -7.61 -4.35
N SER A 269 19.21 -7.04 -3.18
CA SER A 269 18.36 -6.02 -2.55
C SER A 269 18.99 -4.63 -2.56
N MET A 270 18.20 -3.64 -2.14
CA MET A 270 18.68 -2.28 -1.94
C MET A 270 19.66 -2.12 -0.75
N LEU A 271 20.00 -3.20 -0.03
CA LEU A 271 21.09 -3.16 0.96
C LEU A 271 22.47 -2.95 0.31
N SER A 272 22.62 -3.27 -0.97
CA SER A 272 23.85 -3.03 -1.74
C SER A 272 23.89 -1.66 -2.44
N LYS A 273 22.92 -0.79 -2.17
CA LYS A 273 22.67 0.47 -2.89
C LYS A 273 22.69 1.69 -1.94
N PRO A 274 23.84 2.34 -1.74
CA PRO A 274 24.01 3.41 -0.76
C PRO A 274 23.06 4.59 -0.92
N GLU A 275 22.57 4.85 -2.13
CA GLU A 275 21.61 5.91 -2.43
C GLU A 275 20.30 5.79 -1.64
N TYR A 276 19.95 4.59 -1.16
CA TYR A 276 18.76 4.35 -0.34
C TYR A 276 18.97 4.63 1.16
N PHE A 277 20.23 4.64 1.65
CA PHE A 277 20.51 4.60 3.09
C PHE A 277 20.04 5.86 3.83
N LYS A 278 20.01 7.00 3.13
CA LYS A 278 19.51 8.29 3.66
C LYS A 278 18.04 8.24 4.09
N HIS A 279 17.28 7.24 3.64
CA HIS A 279 15.87 7.05 3.99
C HIS A 279 15.67 6.13 5.20
N SER A 280 16.74 5.67 5.85
CA SER A 280 16.65 4.82 7.03
C SER A 280 17.19 5.52 8.28
N ASN A 281 16.52 5.28 9.41
CA ASN A 281 17.04 5.66 10.73
C ASN A 281 18.28 4.84 11.14
N GLN A 282 18.64 3.82 10.35
CA GLN A 282 19.83 2.96 10.53
C GLN A 282 20.87 3.20 9.43
N SER A 283 20.92 4.41 8.84
CA SER A 283 21.84 4.77 7.74
C SER A 283 23.29 4.42 8.03
N LYS A 284 23.78 4.68 9.26
CA LYS A 284 25.14 4.31 9.69
C LYS A 284 25.38 2.80 9.65
N VAL A 285 24.42 2.00 10.16
CA VAL A 285 24.52 0.53 10.15
C VAL A 285 24.55 0.01 8.72
N LEU A 286 23.72 0.56 7.84
CA LEU A 286 23.70 0.21 6.42
C LEU A 286 25.03 0.54 5.74
N GLN A 287 25.61 1.71 6.03
CA GLN A 287 26.93 2.09 5.53
C GLN A 287 28.02 1.12 6.01
N ASP A 288 28.02 0.79 7.31
CA ASP A 288 28.99 -0.16 7.88
C ASP A 288 28.89 -1.56 7.22
N VAL A 289 27.67 -2.03 6.93
CA VAL A 289 27.43 -3.30 6.21
C VAL A 289 27.95 -3.20 4.77
N TYR A 290 27.70 -2.08 4.09
CA TYR A 290 28.18 -1.84 2.73
C TYR A 290 29.71 -1.82 2.63
N ASP A 291 30.37 -1.07 3.51
CA ASP A 291 31.83 -0.92 3.52
C ASP A 291 32.55 -2.25 3.83
N LYS A 292 31.95 -3.11 4.65
CA LYS A 292 32.47 -4.46 4.94
C LYS A 292 32.28 -5.42 3.77
N SER A 293 31.17 -5.31 3.05
CA SER A 293 30.82 -6.20 1.93
C SER A 293 31.58 -5.83 0.65
N GLY A 294 31.86 -4.53 0.43
CA GLY A 294 32.62 -4.03 -0.72
C GLY A 294 34.12 -4.40 -0.70
N LYS A 295 34.66 -4.80 0.45
CA LYS A 295 36.04 -5.31 0.59
C LYS A 295 36.22 -6.78 0.18
N GLY A 296 35.13 -7.45 -0.24
CA GLY A 296 35.12 -8.82 -0.72
C GLY A 296 34.99 -8.99 -2.24
N LYS A 297 35.22 -7.92 -3.02
CA LYS A 297 35.40 -7.99 -4.47
C LYS A 297 36.87 -8.12 -4.84
#